data_AF-X0T445-F1
#
_entry.id   AF-X0T445-F1
#
_cell.length_a   1.000
_cell.length_b   1.000
_cell.length_c   1.000
_cell.angle_alpha   90.00
_cell.angle_beta   90.00
_cell.angle_gamma   90.00
#
_symmetry.space_group_name_H-M   'P 1'
#
loop_
_entity.id
_entity.type
_entity.pdbx_description
1 polymer ?
#
loop_
_entity_poly.entity_id
_entity_poly.type
_entity_poly.pdbx_seq_one_letter_code
_entity_poly.pdbx_strand_id
1 'polypeptide(L)'
;GQVESAKITKDKYSGESKGFGFVQMPAKAEAQSAIEGLNGKELKGRMLKVSEAHSRSERPRDGRMGGEMKDLIAHIAKALVDKPEEVVVTEIEGQQTSVIELKVAKEDLGKVIGRQGHTAQAIRTILNAGSKKIGKRSILELIE
;
A
#
# COMPACT_ATOMS: atom_id res chain seq x y z
N GLY A 1 -23.08 -2.15 21.01
CA GLY A 1 -22.81 -3.23 20.06
C GLY A 1 -22.08 -4.35 20.76
N GLN A 2 -22.26 -5.57 20.27
CA GLN A 2 -21.52 -6.73 20.75
C GLN A 2 -20.06 -6.65 20.26
N VAL A 3 -19.10 -6.88 21.15
CA VAL A 3 -17.67 -6.89 20.83
C VAL A 3 -17.18 -8.33 20.91
N GLU A 4 -16.64 -8.83 19.80
CA GLU A 4 -16.05 -10.18 19.73
C GLU A 4 -14.65 -10.19 20.34
N SER A 5 -13.85 -9.15 20.09
CA SER A 5 -12.51 -9.02 20.66
C SER A 5 -12.06 -7.57 20.70
N ALA A 6 -11.32 -7.18 21.73
CA ALA A 6 -10.71 -5.85 21.83
C ALA A 6 -9.22 -6.00 22.17
N LYS A 7 -8.36 -5.44 21.32
CA LYS A 7 -6.91 -5.49 21.46
C LYS A 7 -6.32 -4.08 21.48
N ILE A 8 -5.74 -3.69 22.61
CA ILE A 8 -5.08 -2.40 22.76
C ILE A 8 -3.61 -2.56 22.37
N THR A 9 -3.10 -1.70 21.49
CA THR A 9 -1.68 -1.69 21.17
C THR A 9 -0.93 -0.90 22.25
N LYS A 10 -0.08 -1.57 23.01
CA LYS A 10 0.76 -0.95 24.05
C LYS A 10 2.22 -0.88 23.58
N ASP A 11 2.96 0.10 24.07
CA ASP A 11 4.40 0.16 23.89
C ASP A 11 5.08 -0.93 24.72
N LYS A 12 5.95 -1.70 24.07
CA LYS A 12 6.55 -2.90 24.65
C LYS A 12 7.64 -2.55 25.68
N TYR A 13 8.16 -1.32 25.65
CA TYR A 13 9.23 -0.88 26.55
C TYR A 13 8.69 -0.07 27.73
N SER A 14 7.69 0.80 27.55
CA SER A 14 7.10 1.58 28.66
C SER A 14 5.81 1.00 29.24
N GLY A 15 5.17 0.03 28.55
CA GLY A 15 3.86 -0.49 28.94
C GLY A 15 2.70 0.49 28.73
N GLU A 16 3.00 1.71 28.27
CA GLU A 16 2.00 2.74 28.00
C GLU A 16 1.20 2.41 26.74
N SER A 17 -0.09 2.68 26.75
CA SER A 17 -0.94 2.52 25.56
C SER A 17 -0.44 3.43 24.43
N LYS A 18 -0.22 2.89 23.23
CA LYS A 18 0.17 3.67 22.03
C LYS A 18 -0.93 4.63 21.53
N GLY A 19 -2.00 4.80 22.30
CA GLY A 19 -3.13 5.67 21.96
C GLY A 19 -4.14 5.07 20.98
N PHE A 20 -3.98 3.81 20.55
CA PHE A 20 -4.92 3.14 19.66
C PHE A 20 -5.13 1.66 20.01
N GLY A 21 -6.29 1.13 19.63
CA GLY A 21 -6.67 -0.26 19.78
C GLY A 21 -7.57 -0.71 18.63
N PHE A 22 -7.65 -2.01 18.43
CA PHE A 22 -8.51 -2.64 17.44
C PHE A 22 -9.66 -3.34 18.17
N VAL A 23 -10.87 -3.12 17.67
CA VAL A 23 -12.08 -3.77 18.20
C VAL A 23 -12.71 -4.53 17.05
N GLN A 24 -12.88 -5.84 17.25
CA GLN A 24 -13.54 -6.73 16.32
C GLN A 24 -15.00 -6.87 16.76
N MET A 25 -15.90 -6.53 15.85
CA MET A 25 -17.34 -6.71 16.02
C MET A 25 -17.83 -7.73 15.00
N PRO A 26 -18.82 -8.58 15.35
CA PRO A 26 -19.34 -9.60 14.46
C PRO A 26 -20.15 -9.00 13.30
N ALA A 27 -20.76 -7.82 13.50
CA ALA A 27 -21.61 -7.16 12.51
C ALA A 27 -21.04 -5.80 12.07
N LYS A 28 -20.96 -5.60 10.75
CA LYS A 28 -20.55 -4.32 10.14
C LYS A 28 -21.48 -3.16 10.52
N ALA A 29 -22.78 -3.42 10.65
CA ALA A 29 -23.77 -2.42 11.04
C ALA A 29 -23.54 -1.87 12.46
N GLU A 30 -23.12 -2.73 13.39
CA GLU A 30 -22.77 -2.32 14.76
C GLU A 30 -21.48 -1.52 14.80
N ALA A 31 -20.48 -1.91 13.99
CA ALA A 31 -19.23 -1.19 13.86
C ALA A 31 -19.43 0.22 13.28
N GLN A 32 -20.30 0.37 12.28
CA GLN A 32 -20.60 1.66 11.66
C GLN A 32 -21.31 2.60 12.62
N SER A 33 -22.32 2.09 13.35
CA SER A 33 -23.00 2.85 14.40
C SER A 33 -22.03 3.31 15.51
N ALA A 34 -21.05 2.48 15.85
CA ALA A 34 -20.01 2.84 16.82
C ALA A 34 -19.04 3.90 16.27
N ILE A 35 -18.68 3.84 14.98
CA ILE A 35 -17.87 4.86 14.33
C ILE A 35 -18.62 6.20 14.39
N GLU A 36 -19.87 6.26 13.96
CA GLU A 36 -20.64 7.52 13.92
C GLU A 36 -20.90 8.08 15.32
N GLY A 37 -21.19 7.22 16.30
CA GLY A 37 -21.52 7.65 17.65
C GLY A 37 -20.34 7.93 18.58
N LEU A 38 -19.13 7.44 18.25
CA LEU A 38 -17.94 7.56 19.11
C LEU A 38 -16.78 8.31 18.44
N ASN A 39 -16.78 8.47 17.11
CA ASN A 39 -15.78 9.28 16.42
C ASN A 39 -15.99 10.76 16.75
N GLY A 40 -14.95 11.40 17.28
CA GLY A 40 -15.00 12.79 17.74
C GLY A 40 -15.50 12.97 19.18
N LYS A 41 -15.81 11.89 19.92
CA LYS A 41 -16.11 12.03 21.35
C LYS A 41 -14.85 12.27 22.17
N GLU A 42 -14.95 13.16 23.14
CA GLU A 42 -13.88 13.41 24.10
C GLU A 42 -13.97 12.38 25.23
N LEU A 43 -12.87 11.63 25.45
CA LEU A 43 -12.74 10.70 26.56
C LEU A 43 -11.46 11.04 27.33
N LYS A 44 -11.62 11.47 28.58
CA LYS A 44 -10.50 11.87 29.47
C LYS A 44 -9.57 12.91 28.83
N GLY A 45 -10.14 13.91 28.16
CA GLY A 45 -9.39 15.00 27.49
C GLY A 45 -8.70 14.59 26.19
N ARG A 46 -9.03 13.43 25.61
CA ARG A 46 -8.53 12.98 24.30
C ARG A 46 -9.70 12.71 23.36
N MET A 47 -9.64 13.28 22.16
CA MET A 47 -10.60 12.97 21.10
C MET A 47 -10.40 11.54 20.61
N LEU A 48 -11.45 10.73 20.72
CA LEU A 48 -11.50 9.39 20.18
C LEU A 48 -11.67 9.48 18.66
N LYS A 49 -10.70 8.97 17.92
CA LYS A 49 -10.85 8.75 16.49
C LYS A 49 -11.22 7.28 16.27
N VAL A 50 -12.45 7.05 15.83
CA VAL A 50 -12.96 5.71 15.53
C VAL A 50 -13.13 5.64 14.01
N SER A 51 -12.60 4.59 13.39
CA SER A 51 -12.65 4.41 11.95
C SER A 51 -12.69 2.92 11.64
N GLU A 52 -13.24 2.56 10.48
CA GLU A 52 -13.24 1.17 10.02
C GLU A 52 -11.79 0.66 9.95
N ALA A 53 -11.55 -0.47 10.62
CA ALA A 53 -10.24 -1.11 10.62
C ALA A 53 -10.03 -1.79 9.27
N HIS A 54 -9.49 -1.05 8.31
CA HIS A 54 -9.07 -1.66 7.06
C HIS A 54 -7.91 -2.59 7.37
N SER A 55 -8.11 -3.89 7.11
CA SER A 55 -7.03 -4.86 7.02
C SER A 55 -5.91 -4.26 6.19
N ARG A 56 -4.67 -4.44 6.65
CA ARG A 56 -3.48 -3.88 6.04
C ARG A 56 -3.15 -4.59 4.74
N SER A 57 -4.06 -4.50 3.78
CA SER A 57 -3.82 -4.75 2.37
C SER A 57 -3.86 -3.36 1.71
N GLU A 58 -2.66 -2.87 1.41
CA GLU A 58 -2.42 -1.84 0.40
C GLU A 58 -3.01 -0.44 0.61
N ARG A 59 -2.94 0.11 1.83
CA ARG A 59 -2.84 1.57 1.93
C ARG A 59 -1.43 1.98 1.47
N PRO A 60 -1.27 2.74 0.36
CA PRO A 60 0.01 3.33 0.01
C PRO A 60 0.46 4.14 1.23
N ARG A 61 1.59 3.75 1.82
CA ARG A 61 2.17 4.49 2.93
C ARG A 61 2.67 5.81 2.39
N ASP A 62 1.81 6.81 2.43
CA ASP A 62 2.21 8.20 2.43
C ASP A 62 3.19 8.40 3.61
N GLY A 63 4.47 8.67 3.30
CA GLY A 63 5.39 9.27 4.27
C GLY A 63 6.58 8.45 4.82
N ARG A 64 7.17 7.47 4.12
CA ARG A 64 8.56 7.03 4.44
C ARG A 64 9.39 6.72 3.20
N MET A 65 10.37 7.58 2.91
CA MET A 65 11.49 7.41 1.97
C MET A 65 12.23 6.08 2.19
N GLY A 66 11.77 5.01 1.56
CA GLY A 66 12.44 3.70 1.66
C GLY A 66 12.04 2.70 0.57
N GLY A 67 11.38 3.15 -0.50
CA GLY A 67 10.95 2.32 -1.63
C GLY A 67 11.23 2.98 -2.99
N GLU A 68 12.38 3.66 -3.12
CA GLU A 68 12.67 4.62 -4.21
C GLU A 68 12.35 4.11 -5.63
N MET A 69 12.54 2.83 -5.91
CA MET A 69 12.33 2.28 -7.26
C MET A 69 10.89 1.82 -7.53
N LYS A 70 10.28 1.15 -6.55
CA LYS A 70 8.89 0.68 -6.64
C LYS A 70 7.93 1.86 -6.76
N ASP A 71 8.17 2.90 -5.96
CA ASP A 71 7.33 4.10 -5.93
C ASP A 71 7.43 4.89 -7.24
N LEU A 72 8.64 4.98 -7.81
CA LEU A 72 8.86 5.61 -9.11
C LEU A 72 8.07 4.88 -10.21
N ILE A 73 8.12 3.55 -10.24
CA ILE A 73 7.38 2.76 -11.22
C ILE A 73 5.88 2.90 -11.03
N ALA A 74 5.41 2.82 -9.78
CA ALA A 74 4.01 3.02 -9.49
C ALA A 74 3.53 4.40 -9.95
N HIS A 75 4.34 5.44 -9.73
CA HIS A 75 4.01 6.79 -10.16
C HIS A 75 3.96 6.92 -11.69
N ILE A 76 4.97 6.39 -12.40
CA ILE A 76 5.01 6.40 -13.87
C ILE A 76 3.82 5.62 -14.44
N ALA A 77 3.56 4.41 -13.94
CA ALA A 77 2.47 3.57 -14.43
C ALA A 77 1.11 4.25 -14.20
N LYS A 78 0.87 4.81 -13.02
CA LYS A 78 -0.37 5.56 -12.72
C LYS A 78 -0.59 6.77 -13.62
N ALA A 79 0.48 7.40 -14.12
CA ALA A 79 0.37 8.51 -15.06
C ALA A 79 0.08 8.09 -16.51
N LEU A 80 0.28 6.80 -16.85
CA LEU A 80 0.12 6.27 -18.20
C LEU A 80 -1.23 5.59 -18.46
N VAL A 81 -1.94 5.20 -17.40
CA VAL A 81 -3.18 4.40 -17.46
C VAL A 81 -4.41 5.27 -17.21
N ASP A 82 -5.60 4.82 -17.64
CA ASP A 82 -6.86 5.50 -17.32
C ASP A 82 -7.36 5.14 -15.91
N LYS A 83 -7.06 3.93 -15.43
CA LYS A 83 -7.49 3.43 -14.11
C LYS A 83 -6.29 3.26 -13.15
N PRO A 84 -5.75 4.36 -12.58
CA PRO A 84 -4.58 4.32 -11.70
C PRO A 84 -4.80 3.52 -10.41
N GLU A 85 -6.04 3.27 -10.03
CA GLU A 85 -6.44 2.44 -8.89
C GLU A 85 -6.22 0.94 -9.11
N GLU A 86 -6.22 0.48 -10.36
CA GLU A 86 -5.95 -0.92 -10.72
C GLU A 86 -4.44 -1.20 -10.89
N VAL A 87 -3.60 -0.17 -10.75
CA VAL A 87 -2.14 -0.30 -10.85
C VAL A 87 -1.57 -0.76 -9.53
N VAL A 88 -1.08 -2.01 -9.51
CA VAL A 88 -0.40 -2.61 -8.37
C VAL A 88 1.02 -2.97 -8.77
N VAL A 89 1.99 -2.55 -7.96
CA VAL A 89 3.39 -2.93 -8.13
C VAL A 89 3.77 -3.86 -6.98
N THR A 90 4.41 -4.98 -7.30
CA THR A 90 4.96 -5.93 -6.34
C THR A 90 6.44 -6.10 -6.62
N GLU A 91 7.26 -6.12 -5.56
CA GLU A 91 8.68 -6.43 -5.68
C GLU A 91 8.94 -7.75 -4.97
N ILE A 92 9.48 -8.70 -5.72
CA ILE A 92 9.91 -10.00 -5.23
C ILE A 92 11.44 -9.94 -5.17
N GLU A 93 11.96 -9.82 -3.95
CA GLU A 93 13.40 -9.80 -3.71
C GLU A 93 13.99 -11.21 -3.77
N GLY A 94 14.81 -11.47 -4.79
CA GLY A 94 15.70 -12.63 -4.84
C GLY A 94 17.10 -12.31 -4.31
N GLN A 95 17.95 -13.35 -4.23
CA GLN A 95 19.33 -13.21 -3.73
C GLN A 95 20.23 -12.38 -4.65
N GLN A 96 20.06 -12.48 -5.98
CA GLN A 96 20.84 -11.74 -6.99
C GLN A 96 19.98 -10.94 -7.96
N THR A 97 18.68 -11.25 -8.03
CA THR A 97 17.73 -10.64 -8.96
C THR A 97 16.49 -10.21 -8.20
N SER A 98 16.06 -8.97 -8.35
CA SER A 98 14.75 -8.50 -7.92
C SER A 98 13.79 -8.50 -9.11
N VAL A 99 12.63 -9.11 -8.95
CA VAL A 99 11.56 -9.10 -9.97
C VAL A 99 10.53 -8.07 -9.53
N ILE A 100 10.24 -7.13 -10.42
CA ILE A 100 9.23 -6.10 -10.20
C ILE A 100 8.06 -6.44 -11.11
N GLU A 101 6.96 -6.84 -10.49
CA GLU A 101 5.71 -7.15 -11.16
C GLU A 101 4.86 -5.88 -11.17
N LEU A 102 4.49 -5.45 -12.37
CA LEU A 102 3.56 -4.34 -12.59
C LEU A 102 2.26 -4.93 -13.11
N LYS A 103 1.25 -4.95 -12.26
CA LYS A 103 -0.12 -5.33 -12.61
C LYS A 103 -0.91 -4.10 -13.00
N VAL A 104 -1.58 -4.16 -14.15
CA VAL A 104 -2.43 -3.09 -14.66
C VAL A 104 -3.68 -3.68 -15.33
N ALA A 105 -4.74 -2.88 -15.43
CA ALA A 105 -5.92 -3.27 -16.17
C ALA A 105 -5.57 -3.67 -17.61
N LYS A 106 -6.21 -4.72 -18.14
CA LYS A 106 -6.03 -5.21 -19.51
C LYS A 106 -6.15 -4.11 -20.57
N GLU A 107 -7.07 -3.18 -20.33
CA GLU A 107 -7.39 -2.02 -21.18
C GLU A 107 -6.22 -1.04 -21.28
N ASP A 108 -5.41 -0.95 -20.21
CA ASP A 108 -4.32 -0.01 -20.05
C ASP A 108 -2.94 -0.61 -20.35
N LEU A 109 -2.84 -1.95 -20.42
CA LEU A 109 -1.61 -2.69 -20.71
C LEU A 109 -0.93 -2.19 -22.01
N GLY A 110 -1.72 -1.87 -23.04
CA GLY A 110 -1.21 -1.31 -24.29
C GLY A 110 -0.52 0.05 -24.13
N LYS A 111 -0.96 0.88 -23.17
CA LYS A 111 -0.38 2.21 -22.89
C LYS A 111 0.93 2.09 -22.11
N VAL A 112 0.98 1.15 -21.18
CA VAL A 112 2.17 0.89 -20.34
C VAL A 112 3.29 0.25 -21.17
N ILE A 113 2.97 -0.68 -22.06
CA ILE A 113 3.94 -1.21 -23.03
C ILE A 113 4.38 -0.10 -23.99
N GLY A 114 3.42 0.68 -24.48
CA GLY A 114 3.62 1.71 -25.48
C GLY A 114 3.78 1.14 -26.89
N ARG A 115 3.70 2.00 -27.90
CA ARG A 115 3.90 1.58 -29.31
C ARG A 115 5.30 0.98 -29.46
N GLN A 116 5.38 -0.23 -30.02
CA GLN A 116 6.62 -1.01 -30.17
C GLN A 116 7.37 -1.32 -28.87
N GLY A 117 6.75 -1.17 -27.70
CA GLY A 117 7.39 -1.44 -26.41
C GLY A 117 8.32 -0.34 -25.90
N HIS A 118 8.36 0.83 -26.54
CA HIS A 118 9.28 1.91 -26.17
C HIS A 118 9.10 2.39 -24.73
N THR A 119 7.85 2.49 -24.25
CA THR A 119 7.54 2.93 -22.88
C THR A 119 8.05 1.90 -21.86
N ALA A 120 7.75 0.61 -22.04
CA ALA A 120 8.26 -0.44 -21.16
C ALA A 120 9.80 -0.54 -21.21
N GLN A 121 10.41 -0.29 -22.38
CA GLN A 121 11.87 -0.30 -22.54
C GLN A 121 12.55 0.85 -21.78
N ALA A 122 11.93 2.03 -21.77
CA ALA A 122 12.40 3.16 -20.98
C ALA A 122 12.35 2.85 -19.48
N ILE A 123 11.24 2.29 -18.98
CA ILE A 123 11.10 1.89 -17.56
C ILE A 123 12.16 0.85 -17.18
N ARG A 124 12.39 -0.16 -18.03
CA ARG A 124 13.46 -1.16 -17.83
C ARG A 124 14.85 -0.54 -17.79
N THR A 125 15.10 0.51 -18.57
CA THR A 125 16.38 1.20 -18.59
C THR A 125 16.63 1.93 -17.28
N ILE A 126 15.62 2.63 -16.76
CA ILE A 126 15.66 3.31 -15.45
C ILE A 126 15.89 2.30 -14.33
N LEU A 127 15.19 1.17 -14.37
CA LEU A 127 15.37 0.07 -13.43
C LEU A 127 16.80 -0.46 -13.40
N ASN A 128 17.34 -0.81 -14.58
CA ASN A 128 18.69 -1.32 -14.67
C ASN A 128 19.74 -0.30 -14.22
N ALA A 129 19.50 0.99 -14.46
CA ALA A 129 20.39 2.05 -14.01
C ALA A 129 20.39 2.21 -12.48
N GLY A 130 19.22 2.18 -11.85
CA GLY A 130 19.10 2.28 -10.39
C GLY A 130 19.61 1.03 -9.66
N SER A 131 19.33 -0.15 -10.17
CA SER A 131 19.67 -1.42 -9.50
C SER A 131 21.16 -1.77 -9.58
N LYS A 132 21.91 -1.22 -10.56
CA LYS A 132 23.38 -1.27 -10.56
C LYS A 132 24.00 -0.74 -9.28
N LYS A 133 23.39 0.28 -8.66
CA LYS A 133 23.86 0.89 -7.41
C LYS A 133 23.67 -0.03 -6.19
N ILE A 134 22.71 -0.96 -6.29
CA ILE A 134 22.33 -1.90 -5.24
C ILE A 134 23.02 -3.27 -5.45
N GLY A 135 23.75 -3.44 -6.57
CA GLY A 135 24.44 -4.68 -6.90
C GLY A 135 23.50 -5.85 -7.26
N LYS A 136 22.22 -5.55 -7.50
CA LYS A 136 21.19 -6.54 -7.86
C LYS A 136 20.71 -6.29 -9.29
N ARG A 137 20.39 -7.37 -10.01
CA ARG A 137 19.76 -7.25 -11.34
C ARG A 137 18.26 -7.04 -11.14
N SER A 138 17.64 -6.11 -11.85
CA SER A 138 16.19 -5.90 -11.79
C SER A 138 15.52 -6.26 -13.10
N ILE A 139 14.39 -6.97 -13.01
CA ILE A 139 13.57 -7.37 -14.16
C ILE A 139 12.16 -6.82 -13.94
N LEU A 140 11.59 -6.22 -14.99
CA LEU A 140 10.21 -5.76 -15.00
C LEU A 140 9.34 -6.79 -15.73
N GLU A 141 8.35 -7.32 -15.03
CA GLU A 141 7.30 -8.17 -15.59
C GLU A 141 5.97 -7.41 -15.56
N LEU A 142 5.25 -7.43 -16.69
CA LEU A 142 3.92 -6.83 -16.77
C LEU A 142 2.90 -7.95 -16.71
N ILE A 143 1.89 -7.79 -15.87
CA ILE A 143 0.85 -8.78 -15.62
C ILE A 143 -0.53 -8.14 -15.84
N GLU A 144 -1.49 -8.94 -16.29
CA GLU A 144 -2.91 -8.60 -16.45
C GLU A 144 -3.70 -8.84 -15.13
#